data_AF-A0A5J4W592-F1
#
_entry.id   AF-A0A5J4W592-F1
#
_cell.length_a   1.000
_cell.length_b   1.000
_cell.length_c   1.000
_cell.angle_alpha   90.00
_cell.angle_beta   90.00
_cell.angle_gamma   90.00
#
_symmetry.space_group_name_H-M   'P 1'
#
loop_
_entity.id
_entity.type
_entity.pdbx_description
1 polymer ?
#
loop_
_entity_poly.entity_id
_entity_poly.type
_entity_poly.pdbx_seq_one_letter_code
_entity_poly.pdbx_strand_id
1 'polypeptide(L)'
;MIYILLLVAVVAHCDSNTHRLQELSAIPERIKQSFEDSFPLHTTSCTEIDLEFAINSTLTKVLWRVNQSYLGSDPSTKQTVAAVLSERSNQADGYEIELLDNIHHESLRINKPRSQPILIKSGAKDNEGNIIRNIWEVETYVPEIVFLEEGHMTFQNQEFDYIIGGASGYQIYASPYIALIRTEYNSITYKSLTLKSCIFNGLGVDITVKNMIYVYYMNNLTINDSPDGAEISIEDSYFVNNSFSVTSSSYVIEVRTFDTTSTTVN
;
A
#
# COMPACT_ATOMS: atom_id res chain seq x y z
N MET A 1 17.77 23.63 -14.22
CA MET A 1 18.45 24.48 -13.22
C MET A 1 17.75 24.23 -11.90
N ILE A 2 18.38 23.42 -11.03
CA ILE A 2 17.77 22.83 -9.83
C ILE A 2 17.90 23.86 -8.68
N TYR A 3 16.78 24.28 -8.10
CA TYR A 3 16.80 25.02 -6.83
C TYR A 3 17.02 24.02 -5.69
N ILE A 4 18.27 23.90 -5.24
CA ILE A 4 18.59 23.28 -3.95
C ILE A 4 18.28 24.34 -2.89
N LEU A 5 17.12 24.24 -2.24
CA LEU A 5 16.84 24.99 -1.02
C LEU A 5 17.67 24.38 0.12
N LEU A 6 18.83 24.96 0.38
CA LEU A 6 19.57 24.72 1.62
C LEU A 6 18.93 25.60 2.69
N LEU A 7 18.08 25.02 3.55
CA LEU A 7 17.61 25.69 4.76
C LEU A 7 18.76 25.72 5.78
N VAL A 8 19.30 26.91 6.07
CA VAL A 8 20.19 27.15 7.20
C VAL A 8 19.32 27.61 8.36
N ALA A 9 19.18 26.79 9.40
CA ALA A 9 18.50 27.16 10.63
C ALA A 9 19.38 28.16 11.42
N VAL A 10 18.87 29.37 11.66
CA VAL A 10 19.46 30.31 12.63
C VAL A 10 18.59 30.28 13.88
N VAL A 11 19.09 29.62 14.93
CA VAL A 11 18.46 29.69 16.26
C VAL A 11 18.94 30.97 16.93
N ALA A 12 18.10 32.01 16.96
CA ALA A 12 18.31 33.16 17.81
C ALA A 12 17.74 32.85 19.20
N HIS A 13 18.60 32.37 20.11
CA HIS A 13 18.22 32.23 21.51
C HIS A 13 18.31 33.61 22.17
N CYS A 14 17.18 34.24 22.45
CA CYS A 14 17.13 35.42 23.30
C CYS A 14 17.27 34.96 24.74
N ASP A 15 18.51 34.92 25.24
CA ASP A 15 18.73 35.02 26.67
C ASP A 15 19.63 36.23 26.93
N SER A 16 19.13 37.13 27.78
CA SER A 16 19.79 38.38 28.11
C SER A 16 20.99 38.11 28.99
N ASN A 17 22.13 37.73 28.39
CA ASN A 17 23.48 38.09 28.81
C ASN A 17 24.49 37.47 27.83
N THR A 18 25.19 38.35 27.11
CA THR A 18 26.47 38.14 26.43
C THR A 18 26.93 36.69 26.23
N HIS A 19 26.83 36.15 25.01
CA HIS A 19 27.94 35.44 24.37
C HIS A 19 27.76 35.37 22.83
N ARG A 20 28.79 35.90 22.16
CA ARG A 20 29.15 35.88 20.74
C ARG A 20 28.37 34.95 19.79
N LEU A 21 27.81 35.54 18.74
CA LEU A 21 27.60 34.88 17.44
C LEU A 21 28.95 34.29 16.96
N GLN A 22 29.04 32.97 16.80
CA GLN A 22 30.12 32.37 16.02
C GLN A 22 29.83 32.59 14.54
N GLU A 23 30.82 33.13 13.84
CA GLU A 23 30.74 33.62 12.47
C GLU A 23 30.34 32.54 11.45
N LEU A 24 29.28 32.82 10.68
CA LEU A 24 28.97 32.18 9.40
C LEU A 24 29.97 32.66 8.33
N SER A 25 31.17 32.07 8.31
CA SER A 25 32.23 32.40 7.34
C SER A 25 32.09 31.68 5.98
N ALA A 26 31.02 30.91 5.75
CA ALA A 26 30.85 30.08 4.55
C ALA A 26 29.63 30.43 3.68
N ILE A 27 28.99 31.59 3.87
CA ILE A 27 27.86 32.03 3.03
C ILE A 27 28.34 33.05 1.98
N PRO A 28 28.12 32.82 0.67
CA PRO A 28 28.41 33.80 -0.37
C PRO A 28 27.62 35.11 -0.16
N GLU A 29 28.29 36.28 -0.26
CA GLU A 29 27.70 37.61 0.00
C GLU A 29 26.39 37.89 -0.76
N ARG A 30 26.21 37.31 -1.94
CA ARG A 30 24.97 37.46 -2.73
C ARG A 30 23.70 36.98 -2.02
N ILE A 31 23.81 36.03 -1.09
CA ILE A 31 22.67 35.49 -0.34
C ILE A 31 22.31 36.40 0.84
N LYS A 32 23.29 37.13 1.39
CA LYS A 32 23.04 38.09 2.49
C LYS A 32 22.17 39.26 2.01
N GLN A 33 22.47 39.77 0.82
CA GLN A 33 21.81 40.96 0.28
C GLN A 33 20.33 40.71 -0.09
N SER A 34 19.99 39.53 -0.64
CA SER A 34 18.58 39.25 -1.00
C SER A 34 17.68 39.02 0.22
N PHE A 35 18.28 38.69 1.38
CA PHE A 35 17.54 38.47 2.62
C PHE A 35 17.18 39.80 3.30
N GLU A 36 18.11 40.77 3.28
CA GLU A 36 17.88 42.13 3.81
C GLU A 36 16.87 42.93 2.97
N ASP A 37 16.86 42.75 1.65
CA ASP A 37 15.91 43.43 0.75
C ASP A 37 14.47 42.89 0.87
N SER A 38 14.29 41.66 1.39
CA SER A 38 12.98 41.00 1.49
C SER A 38 12.28 41.23 2.83
N PHE A 39 13.01 41.67 3.86
CA PHE A 39 12.49 41.87 5.21
C PHE A 39 13.09 43.14 5.84
N PRO A 40 12.49 44.32 5.63
CA PRO A 40 12.96 45.53 6.29
C PRO A 40 12.82 45.36 7.81
N LEU A 41 13.94 45.44 8.52
CA LEU A 41 14.01 45.44 9.98
C LEU A 41 13.33 46.70 10.53
N HIS A 42 12.01 46.63 10.73
CA HIS A 42 11.29 47.53 11.62
C HIS A 42 10.75 46.75 12.83
N THR A 43 11.52 46.86 13.91
CA THR A 43 11.13 46.91 15.33
C THR A 43 9.95 46.06 15.84
N THR A 44 10.32 45.14 16.74
CA THR A 44 9.61 44.72 17.96
C THR A 44 8.19 44.16 17.82
N SER A 45 8.08 42.95 17.26
CA SER A 45 7.32 41.89 17.93
C SER A 45 7.88 40.54 17.48
N CYS A 46 8.38 39.75 18.43
CA CYS A 46 8.73 38.35 18.16
C CYS A 46 7.43 37.58 17.91
N THR A 47 7.03 37.43 16.66
CA THR A 47 6.15 36.34 16.27
C THR A 47 7.05 35.13 16.06
N GLU A 48 6.99 34.17 16.99
CA GLU A 48 7.41 32.80 16.71
C GLU A 48 6.62 32.34 15.48
N ILE A 49 7.30 32.22 14.34
CA ILE A 49 6.77 31.40 13.26
C ILE A 49 7.00 29.97 13.75
N ASP A 50 5.92 29.29 14.12
CA ASP A 50 5.91 27.87 14.45
C ASP A 50 6.43 27.07 13.24
N LEU A 51 7.75 26.88 13.19
CA LEU A 51 8.41 26.08 12.14
C LEU A 51 7.91 24.63 12.15
N GLU A 52 7.37 24.17 13.28
CA GLU A 52 6.79 22.85 13.45
C GLU A 52 5.53 22.66 12.58
N PHE A 53 4.79 23.73 12.29
CA PHE A 53 3.63 23.69 11.39
C PHE A 53 4.03 23.64 9.90
N ALA A 54 5.12 24.31 9.52
CA ALA A 54 5.60 24.34 8.13
C ALA A 54 6.38 23.07 7.73
N ILE A 55 7.04 22.40 8.69
CA ILE A 55 7.73 21.12 8.44
C ILE A 55 6.73 19.96 8.34
N ASN A 56 5.65 19.98 9.14
CA ASN A 56 4.60 18.95 9.05
C ASN A 56 3.71 19.08 7.81
N SER A 57 3.73 20.21 7.09
CA SER A 57 2.86 20.43 5.93
C SER A 57 3.47 20.00 4.58
N THR A 58 4.68 19.43 4.52
CA THR A 58 5.37 19.11 3.25
C THR A 58 5.69 17.64 3.00
N LEU A 59 5.29 16.73 3.90
CA LEU A 59 5.45 15.27 3.73
C LEU A 59 4.12 14.52 3.90
N THR A 60 3.05 15.03 3.28
CA THR A 60 1.81 14.28 3.18
C THR A 60 2.01 13.14 2.19
N LYS A 61 1.97 11.90 2.67
CA LYS A 61 1.85 10.69 1.85
C LYS A 61 0.80 10.92 0.75
N VAL A 62 1.20 10.77 -0.51
CA VAL A 62 0.30 11.02 -1.64
C VAL A 62 -0.71 9.89 -1.72
N LEU A 63 -1.99 10.25 -1.62
CA LEU A 63 -3.10 9.34 -1.90
C LEU A 63 -3.30 9.23 -3.41
N TRP A 64 -3.14 8.02 -3.94
CA TRP A 64 -3.46 7.67 -5.30
C TRP A 64 -4.84 7.07 -5.39
N ARG A 65 -5.56 7.39 -6.46
CA ARG A 65 -6.82 6.75 -6.82
C ARG A 65 -6.62 5.85 -8.02
N VAL A 66 -7.23 4.68 -8.00
CA VAL A 66 -7.26 3.77 -9.12
C VAL A 66 -8.69 3.59 -9.56
N ASN A 67 -8.93 3.85 -10.84
CA ASN A 67 -10.21 3.62 -11.50
C ASN A 67 -9.95 3.18 -12.95
N GLN A 68 -10.31 1.94 -13.28
CA GLN A 68 -10.02 1.30 -14.56
C GLN A 68 -10.74 1.99 -15.73
N SER A 69 -11.85 2.68 -15.46
CA SER A 69 -12.62 3.46 -16.44
C SER A 69 -12.20 4.93 -16.51
N TYR A 70 -11.19 5.37 -15.74
CA TYR A 70 -10.79 6.77 -15.67
C TYR A 70 -10.22 7.29 -17.00
N LEU A 71 -10.81 8.37 -17.52
CA LEU A 71 -10.36 9.08 -18.74
C LEU A 71 -10.01 10.56 -18.49
N GLY A 72 -9.97 10.98 -17.22
CA GLY A 72 -9.72 12.38 -16.85
C GLY A 72 -8.24 12.75 -16.82
N SER A 73 -7.94 13.93 -16.25
CA SER A 73 -6.60 14.54 -16.23
C SER A 73 -6.02 14.74 -14.83
N ASP A 74 -6.68 14.26 -13.76
CA ASP A 74 -6.16 14.29 -12.40
C ASP A 74 -4.87 13.47 -12.33
N PRO A 75 -3.72 14.10 -12.05
CA PRO A 75 -2.44 13.41 -12.03
C PRO A 75 -2.35 12.35 -10.92
N SER A 76 -3.19 12.43 -9.88
CA SER A 76 -3.24 11.47 -8.77
C SER A 76 -4.18 10.28 -9.00
N THR A 77 -4.83 10.22 -10.16
CA THR A 77 -5.69 9.10 -10.54
C THR A 77 -5.05 8.31 -11.70
N LYS A 78 -5.01 6.99 -11.58
CA LYS A 78 -4.47 6.07 -12.59
C LYS A 78 -5.50 4.97 -12.90
N GLN A 79 -5.30 4.27 -14.01
CA GLN A 79 -6.17 3.15 -14.39
C GLN A 79 -5.79 1.83 -13.71
N THR A 80 -4.55 1.71 -13.25
CA THR A 80 -4.04 0.48 -12.63
C THR A 80 -3.15 0.78 -11.44
N VAL A 81 -3.05 -0.18 -10.53
CA VAL A 81 -2.13 -0.14 -9.39
C VAL A 81 -0.68 -0.17 -9.90
N ALA A 82 -0.38 -0.98 -10.91
CA ALA A 82 0.94 -1.03 -11.52
C ALA A 82 1.38 0.33 -12.08
N ALA A 83 0.45 1.11 -12.66
CA ALA A 83 0.75 2.46 -13.13
C ALA A 83 1.11 3.39 -11.97
N VAL A 84 0.38 3.34 -10.85
CA VAL A 84 0.74 4.07 -9.62
C VAL A 84 2.13 3.68 -9.14
N LEU A 85 2.40 2.37 -9.06
CA LEU A 85 3.69 1.87 -8.57
C LEU A 85 4.85 2.15 -9.54
N SER A 86 4.57 2.49 -10.80
CA SER A 86 5.60 2.90 -11.76
C SER A 86 6.06 4.34 -11.57
N GLU A 87 5.29 5.15 -10.82
CA GLU A 87 5.58 6.56 -10.60
C GLU A 87 6.87 6.74 -9.79
N ARG A 88 7.78 7.56 -10.32
CA ARG A 88 9.08 7.85 -9.70
C ARG A 88 9.04 8.98 -8.67
N SER A 89 7.86 9.57 -8.45
CA SER A 89 7.71 10.68 -7.50
C SER A 89 8.28 10.30 -6.13
N ASN A 90 8.81 11.28 -5.39
CA ASN A 90 9.49 11.14 -4.09
C ASN A 90 8.59 10.54 -2.99
N GLN A 91 8.17 9.29 -3.16
CA GLN A 91 7.34 8.53 -2.22
C GLN A 91 8.26 7.89 -1.19
N ALA A 92 9.10 8.71 -0.54
CA ALA A 92 9.99 8.26 0.52
C ALA A 92 9.19 7.56 1.64
N ASP A 93 7.92 7.96 1.81
CA ASP A 93 6.99 7.42 2.80
C ASP A 93 6.11 6.27 2.27
N GLY A 94 6.34 5.83 1.03
CA GLY A 94 5.57 4.78 0.37
C GLY A 94 4.29 5.25 -0.31
N TYR A 95 3.43 4.28 -0.65
CA TYR A 95 2.25 4.46 -1.49
C TYR A 95 0.97 4.26 -0.66
N GLU A 96 -0.01 5.14 -0.86
CA GLU A 96 -1.39 4.89 -0.46
C GLU A 96 -2.27 4.87 -1.70
N ILE A 97 -3.01 3.78 -1.89
CA ILE A 97 -3.80 3.54 -3.09
C ILE A 97 -5.22 3.20 -2.68
N GLU A 98 -6.17 3.93 -3.26
CA GLU A 98 -7.60 3.74 -3.07
C GLU A 98 -8.22 3.23 -4.38
N LEU A 99 -8.79 2.03 -4.36
CA LEU A 99 -9.48 1.44 -5.51
C LEU A 99 -10.93 1.94 -5.54
N LEU A 100 -11.33 2.62 -6.62
CA LEU A 100 -12.64 3.26 -6.70
C LEU A 100 -13.72 2.40 -7.37
N ASP A 101 -13.32 1.43 -8.19
CA ASP A 101 -14.26 0.52 -8.82
C ASP A 101 -14.75 -0.52 -7.81
N ASN A 102 -15.96 -1.06 -7.98
CA ASN A 102 -16.44 -2.15 -7.14
C ASN A 102 -15.67 -3.46 -7.42
N ILE A 103 -15.33 -3.68 -8.69
CA ILE A 103 -14.54 -4.81 -9.16
C ILE A 103 -13.29 -4.25 -9.83
N HIS A 104 -12.11 -4.75 -9.44
CA HIS A 104 -10.82 -4.37 -9.97
C HIS A 104 -10.12 -5.57 -10.59
N HIS A 105 -9.79 -5.46 -11.87
CA HIS A 105 -9.15 -6.54 -12.64
C HIS A 105 -7.68 -6.25 -12.89
N GLU A 106 -6.77 -6.89 -12.14
CA GLU A 106 -5.33 -6.68 -12.33
C GLU A 106 -4.50 -7.80 -11.72
N SER A 107 -3.48 -8.27 -12.44
CA SER A 107 -2.38 -9.06 -11.86
C SER A 107 -1.20 -8.14 -11.58
N LEU A 108 -0.68 -8.22 -10.35
CA LEU A 108 0.22 -7.23 -9.78
C LEU A 108 1.51 -7.88 -9.29
N ARG A 109 2.65 -7.47 -9.86
CA ARG A 109 3.99 -7.86 -9.40
C ARG A 109 4.64 -6.76 -8.58
N ILE A 110 4.93 -7.05 -7.32
CA ILE A 110 5.50 -6.10 -6.36
C ILE A 110 6.98 -6.39 -6.14
N ASN A 111 7.78 -5.39 -6.45
CA ASN A 111 9.21 -5.36 -6.17
C ASN A 111 9.57 -3.94 -5.75
N LYS A 112 9.43 -3.67 -4.45
CA LYS A 112 9.69 -2.36 -3.84
C LYS A 112 10.57 -2.50 -2.61
N PRO A 113 11.44 -1.53 -2.33
CA PRO A 113 12.27 -1.58 -1.14
C PRO A 113 11.40 -1.49 0.13
N ARG A 114 11.89 -2.08 1.22
CA ARG A 114 11.21 -2.04 2.54
C ARG A 114 10.86 -0.61 3.01
N SER A 115 11.63 0.39 2.60
CA SER A 115 11.40 1.80 2.95
C SER A 115 10.22 2.43 2.21
N GLN A 116 9.64 1.78 1.21
CA GLN A 116 8.50 2.26 0.45
C GLN A 116 7.30 1.31 0.66
N PRO A 117 6.64 1.36 1.82
CA PRO A 117 5.49 0.51 2.09
C PRO A 117 4.34 0.84 1.14
N ILE A 118 3.56 -0.17 0.76
CA ILE A 118 2.36 -0.03 -0.08
C ILE A 118 1.13 -0.33 0.78
N LEU A 119 0.18 0.59 0.83
CA LEU A 119 -1.16 0.36 1.35
C LEU A 119 -2.17 0.45 0.21
N ILE A 120 -2.92 -0.62 -0.01
CA ILE A 120 -4.06 -0.65 -0.94
C ILE A 120 -5.34 -0.86 -0.14
N LYS A 121 -6.30 0.03 -0.30
CA LYS A 121 -7.59 0.01 0.40
C LYS A 121 -8.74 0.23 -0.57
N SER A 122 -9.93 -0.21 -0.19
CA SER A 122 -11.14 0.08 -0.96
C SER A 122 -11.55 1.53 -0.74
N GLY A 123 -11.86 2.20 -1.85
CA GLY A 123 -12.61 3.46 -1.90
C GLY A 123 -13.92 3.34 -2.68
N ALA A 124 -14.28 2.12 -3.09
CA ALA A 124 -15.53 1.83 -3.77
C ALA A 124 -16.71 2.18 -2.86
N LYS A 125 -17.80 2.70 -3.45
CA LYS A 125 -18.99 3.12 -2.70
C LYS A 125 -20.26 2.49 -3.25
N ASP A 126 -21.19 2.19 -2.35
CA ASP A 126 -22.57 1.85 -2.71
C ASP A 126 -23.36 3.10 -3.16
N ASN A 127 -24.65 2.92 -3.47
CA ASN A 127 -25.52 4.01 -3.92
C ASN A 127 -25.81 5.03 -2.80
N GLU A 128 -25.66 4.62 -1.55
CA GLU A 128 -25.82 5.44 -0.35
C GLU A 128 -24.54 6.20 0.02
N GLY A 129 -23.42 5.91 -0.66
CA GLY A 129 -22.13 6.56 -0.47
C GLY A 129 -21.26 5.94 0.62
N ASN A 130 -21.63 4.78 1.17
CA ASN A 130 -20.84 4.03 2.13
C ASN A 130 -19.70 3.29 1.43
N ILE A 131 -18.55 3.20 2.10
CA ILE A 131 -17.43 2.41 1.56
C ILE A 131 -17.79 0.93 1.61
N ILE A 132 -17.71 0.28 0.45
CA ILE A 132 -17.89 -1.16 0.31
C ILE A 132 -16.55 -1.84 0.06
N ARG A 133 -16.53 -3.16 0.22
CA ARG A 133 -15.36 -3.98 -0.12
C ARG A 133 -15.17 -3.99 -1.64
N ASN A 134 -13.93 -3.83 -2.09
CA ASN A 134 -13.59 -4.01 -3.51
C ASN A 134 -13.32 -5.49 -3.78
N ILE A 135 -13.85 -6.03 -4.87
CA ILE A 135 -13.53 -7.36 -5.38
C ILE A 135 -12.36 -7.24 -6.33
N TRP A 136 -11.31 -8.01 -6.08
CA TRP A 136 -10.12 -8.07 -6.89
C TRP A 136 -10.02 -9.43 -7.56
N GLU A 137 -10.05 -9.41 -8.89
CA GLU A 137 -9.97 -10.59 -9.72
C GLU A 137 -9.03 -10.38 -10.93
N VAL A 138 -8.92 -11.39 -11.79
CA VAL A 138 -8.08 -11.37 -12.99
C VAL A 138 -8.86 -11.96 -14.17
N GLU A 139 -9.02 -11.20 -15.25
CA GLU A 139 -9.80 -11.65 -16.43
C GLU A 139 -9.06 -12.66 -17.32
N THR A 140 -7.76 -12.86 -17.07
CA THR A 140 -6.89 -13.68 -17.92
C THR A 140 -6.31 -14.84 -17.12
N TYR A 141 -5.89 -15.90 -17.81
CA TYR A 141 -5.26 -17.06 -17.18
C TYR A 141 -3.85 -16.73 -16.69
N VAL A 142 -3.75 -16.29 -15.43
CA VAL A 142 -2.51 -15.83 -14.79
C VAL A 142 -2.18 -16.69 -13.58
N PRO A 143 -0.90 -16.79 -13.18
CA PRO A 143 -0.51 -17.60 -12.04
C PRO A 143 -1.00 -17.02 -10.71
N GLU A 144 -1.07 -15.68 -10.58
CA GLU A 144 -1.53 -15.02 -9.37
C GLU A 144 -2.16 -13.63 -9.59
N ILE A 145 -3.00 -13.18 -8.65
CA ILE A 145 -3.46 -11.78 -8.58
C ILE A 145 -2.33 -10.91 -8.05
N VAL A 146 -1.65 -11.34 -6.99
CA VAL A 146 -0.53 -10.59 -6.38
C VAL A 146 0.70 -11.46 -6.27
N PHE A 147 1.81 -11.03 -6.86
CA PHE A 147 3.13 -11.61 -6.70
C PHE A 147 4.07 -10.67 -5.94
N LEU A 148 4.38 -10.98 -4.68
CA LEU A 148 5.27 -10.19 -3.83
C LEU A 148 6.70 -10.75 -3.84
N GLU A 149 7.60 -10.08 -4.56
CA GLU A 149 9.03 -10.44 -4.62
C GLU A 149 9.82 -9.84 -3.48
N GLU A 150 9.58 -8.57 -3.23
CA GLU A 150 10.21 -7.76 -2.19
C GLU A 150 9.28 -6.62 -1.84
N GLY A 151 9.19 -6.31 -0.55
CA GLY A 151 8.56 -5.10 -0.05
C GLY A 151 7.72 -5.30 1.20
N HIS A 152 7.04 -4.22 1.57
CA HIS A 152 6.06 -4.20 2.66
C HIS A 152 4.71 -3.81 2.07
N MET A 153 3.77 -4.74 2.07
CA MET A 153 2.44 -4.55 1.49
C MET A 153 1.35 -4.72 2.54
N THR A 154 0.34 -3.85 2.48
CA THR A 154 -0.89 -3.95 3.26
C THR A 154 -2.09 -3.88 2.33
N PHE A 155 -2.98 -4.86 2.43
CA PHE A 155 -4.33 -4.78 1.86
C PHE A 155 -5.35 -4.53 2.96
N GLN A 156 -6.32 -3.67 2.67
CA GLN A 156 -7.41 -3.35 3.60
C GLN A 156 -8.75 -3.36 2.88
N ASN A 157 -9.71 -4.10 3.45
CA ASN A 157 -11.08 -4.19 2.96
C ASN A 157 -11.14 -4.63 1.48
N GLN A 158 -10.48 -5.75 1.16
CA GLN A 158 -10.42 -6.35 -0.18
C GLN A 158 -11.03 -7.74 -0.17
N GLU A 159 -11.69 -8.11 -1.25
CA GLU A 159 -12.14 -9.48 -1.54
C GLU A 159 -11.28 -10.00 -2.69
N PHE A 160 -10.72 -11.19 -2.57
CA PHE A 160 -9.93 -11.81 -3.63
C PHE A 160 -10.64 -13.04 -4.15
N ASP A 161 -10.94 -13.04 -5.45
CA ASP A 161 -11.77 -14.04 -6.07
C ASP A 161 -11.02 -14.82 -7.14
N TYR A 162 -11.26 -16.12 -7.17
CA TYR A 162 -11.02 -16.89 -8.37
C TYR A 162 -12.18 -16.69 -9.34
N ILE A 163 -11.86 -16.67 -10.63
CA ILE A 163 -12.84 -16.76 -11.69
C ILE A 163 -12.76 -18.12 -12.38
N ILE A 164 -13.88 -18.53 -12.97
CA ILE A 164 -13.96 -19.69 -13.84
C ILE A 164 -13.85 -19.22 -15.29
N GLY A 165 -12.80 -19.66 -15.97
CA GLY A 165 -12.63 -19.44 -17.41
C GLY A 165 -12.86 -20.73 -18.21
N GLY A 166 -13.13 -20.55 -19.50
CA GLY A 166 -13.36 -21.64 -20.45
C GLY A 166 -14.71 -21.51 -21.17
N ALA A 167 -14.76 -21.96 -22.42
CA ALA A 167 -16.00 -22.04 -23.19
C ALA A 167 -16.61 -23.44 -23.11
N SER A 168 -17.92 -23.55 -23.31
CA SER A 168 -18.61 -24.86 -23.41
C SER A 168 -17.90 -25.77 -24.44
N GLY A 169 -17.49 -26.96 -23.99
CA GLY A 169 -16.74 -27.92 -24.80
C GLY A 169 -15.22 -27.80 -24.74
N TYR A 170 -14.68 -26.81 -24.01
CA TYR A 170 -13.25 -26.66 -23.71
C TYR A 170 -12.96 -26.93 -22.23
N GLN A 171 -11.68 -27.06 -21.90
CA GLN A 171 -11.23 -27.23 -20.52
C GLN A 171 -11.65 -26.02 -19.68
N ILE A 172 -12.48 -26.27 -18.66
CA ILE A 172 -12.80 -25.32 -17.61
C ILE A 172 -11.55 -25.16 -16.74
N TYR A 173 -11.20 -23.92 -16.39
CA TYR A 173 -10.04 -23.62 -15.55
C TYR A 173 -10.37 -22.54 -14.52
N ALA A 174 -9.68 -22.61 -13.39
CA ALA A 174 -9.65 -21.54 -12.40
C ALA A 174 -8.57 -20.51 -12.80
N SER A 175 -8.88 -19.23 -12.64
CA SER A 175 -7.88 -18.15 -12.67
C SER A 175 -7.97 -17.31 -11.40
N PRO A 176 -6.86 -17.03 -10.71
CA PRO A 176 -5.50 -17.48 -11.03
C PRO A 176 -5.31 -19.01 -10.89
N TYR A 177 -4.28 -19.57 -11.53
CA TYR A 177 -4.06 -21.04 -11.51
C TYR A 177 -3.04 -21.54 -10.48
N ILE A 178 -2.35 -20.64 -9.74
CA ILE A 178 -1.43 -21.00 -8.65
C ILE A 178 -1.96 -20.50 -7.30
N ALA A 179 -2.19 -19.18 -7.16
CA ALA A 179 -2.71 -18.60 -5.94
C ALA A 179 -3.31 -17.21 -6.11
N LEU A 180 -4.16 -16.75 -5.19
CA LEU A 180 -4.61 -15.36 -5.18
C LEU A 180 -3.43 -14.44 -4.82
N ILE A 181 -2.74 -14.75 -3.73
CA ILE A 181 -1.52 -14.06 -3.32
C ILE A 181 -0.36 -15.05 -3.24
N ARG A 182 0.76 -14.71 -3.87
CA ARG A 182 1.98 -15.51 -3.85
C ARG A 182 3.20 -14.66 -3.55
N THR A 183 4.23 -15.27 -2.95
CA THR A 183 5.56 -14.64 -2.87
C THR A 183 6.65 -15.38 -3.62
N GLU A 184 7.74 -14.66 -3.90
CA GLU A 184 8.95 -15.20 -4.53
C GLU A 184 9.67 -16.22 -3.63
N TYR A 185 10.22 -17.27 -4.25
CA TYR A 185 11.01 -18.32 -3.60
C TYR A 185 12.47 -17.86 -3.39
N ASN A 186 12.66 -16.70 -2.76
CA ASN A 186 13.99 -16.16 -2.46
C ASN A 186 14.10 -15.84 -0.97
N SER A 187 15.06 -16.42 -0.27
CA SER A 187 15.24 -16.23 1.18
C SER A 187 15.96 -14.94 1.57
N ILE A 188 16.49 -14.18 0.60
CA ILE A 188 17.31 -12.99 0.83
C ILE A 188 16.48 -11.70 0.81
N THR A 189 15.40 -11.64 0.02
CA THR A 189 14.59 -10.42 -0.12
C THR A 189 13.63 -10.23 1.06
N TYR A 190 13.48 -8.99 1.52
CA TYR A 190 12.53 -8.66 2.59
C TYR A 190 11.10 -8.69 2.06
N LYS A 191 10.22 -9.48 2.69
CA LYS A 191 8.81 -9.63 2.33
C LYS A 191 7.94 -9.52 3.57
N SER A 192 7.05 -8.54 3.58
CA SER A 192 6.06 -8.34 4.63
C SER A 192 4.68 -8.13 4.03
N LEU A 193 3.71 -8.91 4.47
CA LEU A 193 2.31 -8.82 4.02
C LEU A 193 1.39 -8.65 5.23
N THR A 194 0.54 -7.63 5.18
CA THR A 194 -0.54 -7.41 6.15
C THR A 194 -1.88 -7.43 5.43
N LEU A 195 -2.82 -8.23 5.93
CA LEU A 195 -4.18 -8.35 5.42
C LEU A 195 -5.13 -7.86 6.51
N LYS A 196 -5.94 -6.84 6.23
CA LYS A 196 -6.89 -6.26 7.18
C LYS A 196 -8.30 -6.32 6.62
N SER A 197 -9.17 -7.10 7.27
CA SER A 197 -10.58 -7.22 6.86
C SER A 197 -10.72 -7.68 5.40
N CYS A 198 -9.86 -8.61 4.98
CA CYS A 198 -9.89 -9.15 3.63
C CYS A 198 -10.65 -10.49 3.59
N ILE A 199 -11.29 -10.77 2.47
CA ILE A 199 -11.97 -12.04 2.17
C ILE A 199 -11.23 -12.74 1.02
N PHE A 200 -11.20 -14.07 1.07
CA PHE A 200 -10.65 -14.92 0.02
C PHE A 200 -11.69 -15.97 -0.34
N ASN A 201 -12.23 -15.90 -1.54
CA ASN A 201 -13.25 -16.85 -1.99
C ASN A 201 -12.63 -17.94 -2.86
N GLY A 202 -13.02 -19.19 -2.60
CA GLY A 202 -12.75 -20.32 -3.49
C GLY A 202 -13.77 -20.40 -4.64
N LEU A 203 -13.74 -21.50 -5.39
CA LEU A 203 -14.72 -21.78 -6.46
C LEU A 203 -15.83 -22.78 -6.06
N GLY A 204 -15.87 -23.18 -4.79
CA GLY A 204 -16.77 -24.21 -4.28
C GLY A 204 -16.33 -25.64 -4.61
N VAL A 205 -17.24 -26.60 -4.39
CA VAL A 205 -16.97 -28.05 -4.32
C VAL A 205 -16.49 -28.72 -5.62
N ASP A 206 -16.78 -28.14 -6.80
CA ASP A 206 -16.57 -28.83 -8.08
C ASP A 206 -15.30 -28.41 -8.83
N ILE A 207 -14.63 -27.34 -8.40
CA ILE A 207 -13.40 -26.85 -9.04
C ILE A 207 -12.33 -26.62 -8.00
N THR A 208 -11.34 -27.51 -7.98
CA THR A 208 -10.19 -27.39 -7.09
C THR A 208 -9.35 -26.18 -7.47
N VAL A 209 -9.16 -25.27 -6.51
CA VAL A 209 -8.15 -24.21 -6.58
C VAL A 209 -6.90 -24.67 -5.80
N LYS A 210 -5.72 -24.15 -6.15
CA LYS A 210 -4.47 -24.72 -5.62
C LYS A 210 -4.10 -24.17 -4.24
N ASN A 211 -4.02 -22.85 -4.06
CA ASN A 211 -3.74 -22.20 -2.78
C ASN A 211 -4.35 -20.80 -2.77
N MET A 212 -5.02 -20.36 -1.72
CA MET A 212 -5.44 -18.95 -1.64
C MET A 212 -4.23 -18.03 -1.42
N ILE A 213 -3.41 -18.35 -0.42
CA ILE A 213 -2.18 -17.64 -0.09
C ILE A 213 -1.01 -18.64 -0.14
N TYR A 214 -0.02 -18.37 -0.99
CA TYR A 214 1.16 -19.22 -1.15
C TYR A 214 2.46 -18.45 -0.90
N VAL A 215 3.00 -18.54 0.32
CA VAL A 215 4.15 -17.72 0.70
C VAL A 215 5.40 -18.53 1.04
N TYR A 216 6.51 -18.03 0.54
CA TYR A 216 7.85 -18.54 0.74
C TYR A 216 8.72 -17.48 1.38
N TYR A 217 9.50 -17.87 2.40
CA TYR A 217 10.52 -17.03 3.02
C TYR A 217 10.03 -15.62 3.39
N MET A 218 8.79 -15.51 3.88
CA MET A 218 8.20 -14.24 4.30
C MET A 218 8.74 -13.84 5.69
N ASN A 219 9.08 -12.57 5.87
CA ASN A 219 9.57 -12.06 7.16
C ASN A 219 8.41 -11.82 8.13
N ASN A 220 7.29 -11.29 7.62
CA ASN A 220 6.10 -11.04 8.43
C ASN A 220 4.83 -11.27 7.60
N LEU A 221 3.94 -12.10 8.12
CA LEU A 221 2.58 -12.25 7.64
C LEU A 221 1.63 -11.95 8.78
N THR A 222 0.83 -10.90 8.62
CA THR A 222 -0.20 -10.50 9.59
C THR A 222 -1.56 -10.58 8.91
N ILE A 223 -2.48 -11.33 9.50
CA ILE A 223 -3.87 -11.43 9.05
C ILE A 223 -4.76 -10.99 10.21
N ASN A 224 -5.31 -9.78 10.09
CA ASN A 224 -6.17 -9.16 11.08
C ASN A 224 -7.60 -9.09 10.54
N ASP A 225 -8.52 -9.74 11.24
CA ASP A 225 -9.94 -9.60 10.96
C ASP A 225 -10.54 -8.38 11.68
N SER A 226 -11.58 -7.76 11.09
CA SER A 226 -12.39 -6.73 11.76
C SER A 226 -13.65 -7.39 12.35
N PRO A 227 -14.25 -6.87 13.44
CA PRO A 227 -15.40 -7.49 14.12
C PRO A 227 -16.66 -7.78 13.28
N ASP A 228 -16.75 -7.32 12.03
CA ASP A 228 -17.96 -7.41 11.20
C ASP A 228 -17.90 -8.50 10.11
N GLY A 229 -17.07 -9.54 10.30
CA GLY A 229 -17.20 -10.82 9.61
C GLY A 229 -16.36 -10.97 8.34
N ALA A 230 -15.08 -11.33 8.49
CA ALA A 230 -14.45 -12.13 7.45
C ALA A 230 -14.93 -13.58 7.60
N GLU A 231 -15.50 -14.10 6.52
CA GLU A 231 -15.75 -15.52 6.35
C GLU A 231 -14.54 -16.08 5.59
N ILE A 232 -13.83 -17.03 6.22
CA ILE A 232 -12.78 -17.79 5.55
C ILE A 232 -13.37 -19.16 5.24
N SER A 233 -14.01 -19.31 4.07
CA SER A 233 -14.53 -20.60 3.62
C SER A 233 -13.44 -21.35 2.85
N ILE A 234 -12.97 -22.47 3.41
CA ILE A 234 -11.96 -23.34 2.77
C ILE A 234 -12.59 -24.71 2.58
N GLU A 235 -12.94 -25.03 1.34
CA GLU A 235 -13.22 -26.40 0.93
C GLU A 235 -12.04 -26.88 0.04
N ASP A 236 -11.40 -27.97 0.47
CA ASP A 236 -10.39 -28.75 -0.27
C ASP A 236 -9.09 -28.06 -0.76
N SER A 237 -8.69 -26.93 -0.16
CA SER A 237 -7.45 -26.20 -0.52
C SER A 237 -6.55 -25.89 0.68
N TYR A 238 -5.23 -25.75 0.46
CA TYR A 238 -4.36 -25.16 1.49
C TYR A 238 -4.62 -23.65 1.55
N PHE A 239 -5.24 -23.19 2.64
CA PHE A 239 -5.50 -21.75 2.86
C PHE A 239 -4.21 -20.95 2.85
N VAL A 240 -3.23 -21.43 3.61
CA VAL A 240 -1.90 -20.84 3.71
C VAL A 240 -0.88 -21.99 3.64
N ASN A 241 -0.13 -22.05 2.55
CA ASN A 241 0.99 -22.99 2.39
C ASN A 241 2.30 -22.23 2.57
N ASN A 242 3.01 -22.51 3.68
CA ASN A 242 4.17 -21.73 4.10
C ASN A 242 5.43 -22.57 4.26
N SER A 243 6.54 -22.07 3.73
CA SER A 243 7.89 -22.52 4.09
C SER A 243 8.69 -21.33 4.61
N PHE A 244 8.94 -21.31 5.93
CA PHE A 244 9.76 -20.28 6.59
C PHE A 244 11.21 -20.77 6.71
N SER A 245 12.19 -19.91 6.46
CA SER A 245 13.59 -20.21 6.82
C SER A 245 14.37 -19.03 7.39
N VAL A 246 13.68 -18.01 7.94
CA VAL A 246 14.34 -16.89 8.63
C VAL A 246 14.09 -16.98 10.13
N THR A 247 15.16 -16.89 10.92
CA THR A 247 15.24 -17.04 12.38
C THR A 247 14.51 -15.95 13.18
N SER A 248 13.59 -15.20 12.57
CA SER A 248 12.80 -14.14 13.20
C SER A 248 11.46 -13.91 12.50
N SER A 249 10.91 -14.95 11.85
CA SER A 249 9.60 -14.86 11.20
C SER A 249 8.50 -14.78 12.27
N SER A 250 7.59 -13.83 12.17
CA SER A 250 6.42 -13.71 13.04
C SER A 250 5.14 -13.96 12.25
N TYR A 251 4.22 -14.71 12.84
CA TYR A 251 2.95 -15.08 12.23
C TYR A 251 1.83 -14.84 13.23
N VAL A 252 0.86 -14.02 12.84
CA VAL A 252 -0.36 -13.77 13.63
C VAL A 252 -1.55 -13.98 12.69
N ILE A 253 -2.32 -15.04 12.94
CA ILE A 253 -3.67 -15.16 12.40
C ILE A 253 -4.64 -14.95 13.56
N GLU A 254 -5.48 -13.94 13.46
CA GLU A 254 -6.65 -13.81 14.29
C GLU A 254 -7.88 -14.02 13.39
N VAL A 255 -8.33 -15.28 13.26
CA VAL A 255 -9.59 -15.63 12.57
C VAL A 255 -10.70 -15.71 13.61
N ARG A 256 -11.82 -15.02 13.42
CA ARG A 256 -12.93 -15.05 14.39
C ARG A 256 -14.19 -15.80 13.96
N THR A 257 -14.28 -16.38 12.76
CA THR A 257 -15.37 -17.31 12.42
C THR A 257 -15.03 -18.19 11.22
N PHE A 258 -15.27 -19.50 11.34
CA PHE A 258 -15.46 -20.41 10.21
C PHE A 258 -16.94 -20.80 10.25
N ASP A 259 -17.73 -20.41 9.25
CA ASP A 259 -19.05 -21.01 9.06
C ASP A 259 -18.94 -22.07 7.97
N THR A 260 -18.95 -23.34 8.35
CA THR A 260 -19.01 -24.46 7.41
C THR A 260 -20.48 -24.86 7.26
N THR A 261 -21.33 -24.02 6.67
CA THR A 261 -22.68 -24.46 6.30
C THR A 261 -22.62 -25.20 4.99
N SER A 262 -22.35 -26.52 5.05
CA SER A 262 -22.69 -27.42 3.95
C SER A 262 -24.21 -27.57 3.89
N THR A 263 -24.88 -26.75 3.08
CA THR A 263 -26.25 -27.05 2.68
C THR A 263 -26.23 -28.19 1.67
N THR A 264 -26.34 -29.41 2.18
CA THR A 264 -26.78 -30.55 1.38
C THR A 264 -28.25 -30.31 1.05
N VAL A 265 -28.51 -29.83 -0.17
CA VAL A 265 -29.86 -29.84 -0.75
C VAL A 265 -30.11 -31.29 -1.20
N ASN A 266 -30.92 -32.02 -0.42
CA ASN A 266 -31.47 -33.32 -0.81
C ASN A 266 -32.54 -33.16 -1.89
#